data_AF-A0A820NNH1-F1
#
_entry.id   AF-A0A820NNH1-F1
#
_cell.length_a   1.000
_cell.length_b   1.000
_cell.length_c   1.000
_cell.angle_alpha   90.00
_cell.angle_beta   90.00
_cell.angle_gamma   90.00
#
_symmetry.space_group_name_H-M   'P 1'
#
loop_
_entity.id
_entity.type
_entity.pdbx_description
1 polymer ?
#
loop_
_entity_poly.entity_id
_entity_poly.type
_entity_poly.pdbx_seq_one_letter_code
_entity_poly.pdbx_strand_id
1 'polypeptide(L)'
;LTQEKAEKQRTLARDRSAARLALLTSEEVEQQQSIDLEIHAARRAALTPKEVEQQRTLAVDRSMAKRATATPIEAEEQRVLARERSATRRAARVSEEAKQQQTVAYKTTRFQKTVKQKQTVIKRKPNQDAKVDWPKPIDMDCKINCLKNFIQHMSMDSLAESVCGICNVHRYKRDLRHVPLSKIPSIELLKMHPDLHSMIPKIQEINSFN
;
A
#
# COMPACT_ATOMS: atom_id res chain seq x y z
N LEU A 1 -36.79 19.05 25.87
CA LEU A 1 -37.16 18.46 24.56
C LEU A 1 -37.28 16.95 24.75
N THR A 2 -38.48 16.39 24.62
CA THR A 2 -38.72 14.96 24.89
C THR A 2 -38.00 14.08 23.86
N GLN A 3 -37.45 12.95 24.29
CA GLN A 3 -36.74 11.97 23.45
C GLN A 3 -37.55 11.58 22.21
N GLU A 4 -38.87 11.52 22.35
CA GLU A 4 -39.84 11.28 21.28
C GLU A 4 -39.81 12.35 20.17
N LYS A 5 -39.67 13.65 20.51
CA LYS A 5 -39.56 14.72 19.49
C LYS A 5 -38.25 14.61 18.70
N ALA A 6 -37.16 14.22 19.35
CA ALA A 6 -35.87 14.01 18.70
C ALA A 6 -35.85 12.76 17.81
N GLU A 7 -36.65 11.74 18.13
CA GLU A 7 -36.81 10.55 17.31
C GLU A 7 -37.68 10.83 16.07
N LYS A 8 -38.79 11.53 16.24
CA LYS A 8 -39.65 12.00 15.12
C LYS A 8 -38.90 12.90 14.13
N GLN A 9 -37.99 13.76 14.61
CA GLN A 9 -37.14 14.55 13.71
C GLN A 9 -36.14 13.70 12.93
N ARG A 10 -35.59 12.65 13.55
CA ARG A 10 -34.66 11.72 12.90
C ARG A 10 -35.34 10.88 11.82
N THR A 11 -36.57 10.41 12.06
CA THR A 11 -37.34 9.70 11.05
C THR A 11 -37.69 10.60 9.87
N LEU A 12 -38.23 11.80 10.14
CA LEU A 12 -38.53 12.78 9.09
C LEU A 12 -37.30 13.16 8.25
N ALA A 13 -36.12 13.27 8.86
CA ALA A 13 -34.88 13.53 8.13
C ALA A 13 -34.48 12.37 7.22
N ARG A 14 -34.64 11.12 7.68
CA ARG A 14 -34.39 9.92 6.85
C ARG A 14 -35.36 9.84 5.69
N ASP A 15 -36.64 10.10 5.94
CA ASP A 15 -37.69 10.03 4.92
C ASP A 15 -37.47 11.09 3.83
N ARG A 16 -37.10 12.31 4.22
CA ARG A 16 -36.71 13.38 3.28
C ARG A 16 -35.47 13.02 2.48
N SER A 17 -34.47 12.41 3.11
CA SER A 17 -33.26 11.96 2.42
C SER A 17 -33.55 10.83 1.43
N ALA A 18 -34.38 9.86 1.82
CA ALA A 18 -34.79 8.76 0.96
C ALA A 18 -35.60 9.26 -0.24
N ALA A 19 -36.55 10.18 -0.01
CA ALA A 19 -37.33 10.80 -1.08
C ALA A 19 -36.44 11.60 -2.04
N ARG A 20 -35.42 12.30 -1.53
CA ARG A 20 -34.46 13.03 -2.37
C ARG A 20 -33.65 12.08 -3.26
N LEU A 21 -33.18 10.96 -2.71
CA LEU A 21 -32.42 9.96 -3.46
C LEU A 21 -33.28 9.21 -4.49
N ALA A 22 -34.57 9.01 -4.21
CA ALA A 22 -35.51 8.34 -5.12
C ALA A 22 -35.82 9.16 -6.39
N LEU A 23 -35.59 10.48 -6.35
CA LEU A 23 -35.77 11.38 -7.50
C LEU A 23 -34.51 11.52 -8.36
N LEU A 24 -33.37 10.97 -7.91
CA LEU A 24 -32.10 11.06 -8.63
C LEU A 24 -31.94 9.88 -9.58
N THR A 25 -31.35 10.18 -10.74
CA THR A 25 -30.87 9.16 -11.67
C THR A 25 -29.66 8.41 -11.10
N SER A 26 -29.37 7.21 -11.63
CA SER A 26 -28.23 6.40 -11.15
C SER A 26 -26.90 7.16 -11.21
N GLU A 27 -26.70 7.98 -12.26
CA GLU A 27 -25.48 8.78 -12.43
C GLU A 27 -25.37 9.89 -11.39
N GLU A 28 -26.47 10.56 -11.06
CA GLU A 28 -26.48 11.61 -10.03
C GLU A 28 -26.25 11.04 -8.62
N VAL A 29 -26.73 9.82 -8.36
CA VAL A 29 -26.46 9.11 -7.10
C VAL A 29 -24.96 8.78 -6.97
N GLU A 30 -24.32 8.30 -8.04
CA GLU A 30 -22.88 8.02 -8.05
C GLU A 30 -22.03 9.29 -7.90
N GLN A 31 -22.41 10.39 -8.58
CA GLN A 31 -21.77 11.69 -8.42
C GLN A 31 -21.92 12.24 -7.00
N GLN A 32 -23.10 12.11 -6.39
CA GLN A 32 -23.29 12.55 -5.00
C GLN A 32 -22.44 11.71 -4.03
N GLN A 33 -22.35 10.40 -4.25
CA GLN A 33 -21.50 9.52 -3.43
C GLN A 33 -20.02 9.86 -3.54
N SER A 34 -19.52 10.21 -4.73
CA SER A 34 -18.13 10.59 -4.93
C SER A 34 -17.78 11.89 -4.20
N ILE A 35 -18.67 12.89 -4.27
CA ILE A 35 -18.55 14.16 -3.54
C ILE A 35 -18.54 13.92 -2.03
N ASP A 36 -19.45 13.09 -1.52
CA ASP A 36 -19.53 12.79 -0.09
C ASP A 36 -18.26 12.08 0.42
N LEU A 37 -17.69 11.18 -0.38
CA LEU A 37 -16.41 10.52 -0.08
C LEU A 37 -15.25 11.52 -0.03
N GLU A 38 -15.20 12.46 -0.97
CA GLU A 38 -14.18 13.50 -1.04
C GLU A 38 -14.28 14.45 0.16
N ILE A 39 -15.48 14.93 0.50
CA ILE A 39 -15.73 15.76 1.68
C ILE A 39 -15.30 15.02 2.95
N HIS A 40 -15.63 13.73 3.06
CA HIS A 40 -15.24 12.92 4.22
C HIS A 40 -13.72 12.70 4.29
N ALA A 41 -13.05 12.50 3.15
CA ALA A 41 -11.59 12.41 3.08
C ALA A 41 -10.93 13.73 3.51
N ALA A 42 -11.39 14.86 2.98
CA ALA A 42 -10.90 16.19 3.33
C ALA A 42 -11.08 16.50 4.83
N ARG A 43 -12.25 16.18 5.40
CA ARG A 43 -12.50 16.34 6.84
C ARG A 43 -11.54 15.51 7.69
N ARG A 44 -11.23 14.27 7.28
CA ARG A 44 -10.24 13.44 7.99
C ARG A 44 -8.82 13.98 7.86
N ALA A 45 -8.44 14.48 6.69
CA ALA A 45 -7.12 15.07 6.46
C ALA A 45 -6.91 16.37 7.25
N ALA A 46 -7.99 17.11 7.53
CA ALA A 46 -7.95 18.35 8.32
C ALA A 46 -7.80 18.12 9.83
N LEU A 47 -7.97 16.88 10.33
CA LEU A 47 -7.85 16.60 11.76
C LEU A 47 -6.38 16.55 12.19
N THR A 48 -6.09 17.20 13.31
CA THR A 48 -4.78 17.08 13.97
C THR A 48 -4.63 15.70 14.63
N PRO A 49 -3.39 15.21 14.84
CA PRO A 49 -3.17 13.94 15.53
C PRO A 49 -3.84 13.84 16.91
N LYS A 50 -3.93 14.96 17.65
CA LYS A 50 -4.60 15.02 18.96
C LYS A 50 -6.11 14.83 18.84
N GLU A 51 -6.75 15.44 17.84
CA GLU A 51 -8.19 15.29 17.61
C GLU A 51 -8.52 13.88 17.10
N VAL A 52 -7.65 13.27 16.29
CA VAL A 52 -7.79 11.87 15.88
C VAL A 52 -7.77 10.94 17.09
N GLU A 53 -6.83 11.14 18.02
CA GLU A 53 -6.74 10.32 19.23
C GLU A 53 -7.94 10.55 20.16
N GLN A 54 -8.39 11.79 20.33
CA GLN A 54 -9.59 12.11 21.10
C GLN A 54 -10.86 11.49 20.49
N GLN A 55 -10.98 11.45 19.17
CA GLN A 55 -12.09 10.75 18.51
C GLN A 55 -12.03 9.24 18.73
N ARG A 56 -10.84 8.65 18.72
CA ARG A 56 -10.64 7.21 19.00
C ARG A 56 -11.06 6.86 20.42
N THR A 57 -10.62 7.62 21.41
CA THR A 57 -11.00 7.38 22.82
C THR A 57 -12.51 7.49 23.01
N LEU A 58 -13.14 8.56 22.49
CA LEU A 58 -14.59 8.72 22.54
C LEU A 58 -15.35 7.58 21.84
N ALA A 59 -14.82 7.04 20.74
CA ALA A 59 -15.44 5.91 20.04
C ALA A 59 -15.34 4.61 20.86
N VAL A 60 -14.19 4.38 21.51
CA VAL A 60 -13.98 3.25 22.43
C VAL A 60 -14.93 3.36 23.62
N ASP A 61 -15.00 4.52 24.27
CA ASP A 61 -15.87 4.76 25.43
C ASP A 61 -17.34 4.55 25.08
N ARG A 62 -17.80 5.07 23.93
CA ARG A 62 -19.16 4.84 23.45
C ARG A 62 -19.43 3.36 23.16
N SER A 63 -18.44 2.64 22.61
CA SER A 63 -18.56 1.20 22.36
C SER A 63 -18.61 0.39 23.66
N MET A 64 -17.83 0.79 24.66
CA MET A 64 -17.83 0.16 25.98
C MET A 64 -19.13 0.44 26.71
N ALA A 65 -19.61 1.69 26.73
CA ALA A 65 -20.88 2.06 27.34
C ALA A 65 -22.04 1.28 26.71
N LYS A 66 -22.11 1.21 25.37
CA LYS A 66 -23.14 0.42 24.67
C LYS A 66 -23.11 -1.06 25.04
N ARG A 67 -21.92 -1.64 25.24
CA ARG A 67 -21.78 -3.04 25.67
C ARG A 67 -22.18 -3.24 27.13
N ALA A 68 -21.83 -2.30 28.00
CA ALA A 68 -22.18 -2.34 29.42
C ALA A 68 -23.69 -2.23 29.65
N THR A 69 -24.41 -1.49 28.79
CA THR A 69 -25.86 -1.31 28.90
C THR A 69 -26.68 -2.25 28.03
N ALA A 70 -26.04 -3.10 27.22
CA ALA A 70 -26.76 -4.00 26.32
C ALA A 70 -27.43 -5.13 27.10
N THR A 71 -28.69 -5.40 26.78
CA THR A 71 -29.37 -6.60 27.30
C THR A 71 -28.79 -7.87 26.64
N PRO A 72 -28.90 -9.04 27.28
CA PRO A 72 -28.42 -10.30 26.71
C PRO A 72 -28.99 -10.62 25.32
N ILE A 73 -30.24 -10.19 25.08
CA ILE A 73 -30.94 -10.36 23.79
C ILE A 73 -30.29 -9.49 22.71
N GLU A 74 -30.13 -8.19 22.97
CA GLU A 74 -29.47 -7.26 22.03
C GLU A 74 -28.01 -7.66 21.75
N ALA A 75 -27.31 -8.21 22.76
CA ALA A 75 -25.95 -8.70 22.61
C ALA A 75 -25.87 -9.97 21.73
N GLU A 76 -26.88 -10.84 21.76
CA GLU A 76 -26.96 -12.00 20.85
C GLU A 76 -27.32 -11.58 19.43
N GLU A 77 -28.30 -10.69 19.26
CA GLU A 77 -28.68 -10.14 17.95
C GLU A 77 -27.49 -9.47 17.24
N GLN A 78 -26.71 -8.65 17.97
CA GLN A 78 -25.50 -8.04 17.42
C GLN A 78 -24.45 -9.09 16.99
N ARG A 79 -24.32 -10.20 17.72
CA ARG A 79 -23.41 -11.30 17.37
C ARG A 79 -23.87 -12.02 16.11
N VAL A 80 -25.16 -12.30 15.97
CA VAL A 80 -25.74 -12.91 14.76
C VAL A 80 -25.50 -12.00 13.55
N LEU A 81 -25.86 -10.71 13.64
CA LEU A 81 -25.63 -9.74 12.55
C LEU A 81 -24.13 -9.58 12.20
N ALA A 82 -23.23 -9.71 13.16
CA ALA A 82 -21.79 -9.68 12.90
C ALA A 82 -21.31 -10.94 12.14
N ARG A 83 -21.87 -12.11 12.47
CA ARG A 83 -21.60 -13.38 11.77
C ARG A 83 -22.11 -13.33 10.33
N GLU A 84 -23.34 -12.86 10.12
CA GLU A 84 -23.93 -12.69 8.78
C GLU A 84 -23.08 -11.77 7.91
N ARG A 85 -22.76 -10.56 8.39
CA ARG A 85 -21.88 -9.63 7.66
C ARG A 85 -20.53 -10.24 7.32
N SER A 86 -19.97 -11.04 8.22
CA SER A 86 -18.69 -11.72 7.97
C SER A 86 -18.82 -12.84 6.94
N ALA A 87 -19.93 -13.58 6.95
CA ALA A 87 -20.23 -14.60 5.95
C ALA A 87 -20.40 -13.97 4.56
N THR A 88 -21.18 -12.88 4.45
CA THR A 88 -21.38 -12.15 3.18
C THR A 88 -20.06 -11.62 2.62
N ARG A 89 -19.18 -11.04 3.46
CA ARG A 89 -17.85 -10.60 3.03
C ARG A 89 -16.99 -11.75 2.50
N ARG A 90 -17.01 -12.91 3.17
CA ARG A 90 -16.27 -14.09 2.70
C ARG A 90 -16.81 -14.59 1.36
N ALA A 91 -18.12 -14.67 1.20
CA ALA A 91 -18.75 -15.09 -0.05
C ALA A 91 -18.39 -14.15 -1.22
N ALA A 92 -18.42 -12.83 -1.00
CA ALA A 92 -18.02 -11.85 -2.00
C ALA A 92 -16.53 -12.00 -2.40
N ARG A 93 -15.65 -12.25 -1.41
CA ARG A 93 -14.22 -12.47 -1.66
C ARG A 93 -13.95 -13.73 -2.49
N VAL A 94 -14.65 -14.82 -2.19
CA VAL A 94 -14.53 -16.08 -2.97
C VAL A 94 -14.96 -15.87 -4.43
N SER A 95 -16.01 -15.05 -4.65
CA SER A 95 -16.46 -14.69 -6.01
C SER A 95 -15.40 -13.89 -6.78
N GLU A 96 -14.76 -12.92 -6.15
CA GLU A 96 -13.69 -12.13 -6.78
C GLU A 96 -12.40 -12.95 -7.01
N GLU A 97 -12.01 -13.81 -6.07
CA GLU A 97 -10.85 -14.71 -6.23
C GLU A 97 -11.06 -15.70 -7.40
N ALA A 98 -12.27 -16.23 -7.57
CA ALA A 98 -12.62 -17.10 -8.70
C ALA A 98 -12.51 -16.37 -10.05
N LYS A 99 -13.01 -15.13 -10.15
CA LYS A 99 -12.87 -14.30 -11.36
C LYS A 99 -11.41 -14.00 -11.66
N GLN A 100 -10.62 -13.64 -10.65
CA GLN A 100 -9.19 -13.37 -10.82
C GLN A 100 -8.44 -14.61 -11.32
N GLN A 101 -8.68 -15.79 -10.73
CA GLN A 101 -8.09 -17.04 -11.19
C GLN A 101 -8.43 -17.36 -12.65
N GLN A 102 -9.67 -17.09 -13.08
CA GLN A 102 -10.08 -17.28 -14.47
C GLN A 102 -9.36 -16.32 -15.42
N THR A 103 -9.17 -15.05 -15.05
CA THR A 103 -8.41 -14.09 -15.86
C THR A 103 -6.92 -14.46 -15.97
N VAL A 104 -6.33 -14.99 -14.89
CA VAL A 104 -4.93 -15.46 -14.89
C VAL A 104 -4.80 -16.68 -15.78
N ALA A 105 -5.69 -17.68 -15.68
CA ALA A 105 -5.69 -18.86 -16.53
C ALA A 105 -5.86 -18.53 -18.03
N TYR A 106 -6.74 -17.58 -18.35
CA TYR A 106 -6.90 -17.08 -19.72
C TYR A 106 -5.62 -16.41 -20.25
N LYS A 107 -4.96 -15.57 -19.45
CA LYS A 107 -3.68 -14.95 -19.83
C LYS A 107 -2.59 -16.01 -20.03
N THR A 108 -2.46 -16.97 -19.12
CA THR A 108 -1.44 -18.04 -19.21
C THR A 108 -1.63 -18.90 -20.45
N THR A 109 -2.87 -19.29 -20.79
CA THR A 109 -3.14 -20.08 -22.01
C THR A 109 -2.88 -19.30 -23.30
N ARG A 110 -3.13 -17.98 -23.32
CA ARG A 110 -2.79 -17.11 -24.46
C ARG A 110 -1.28 -16.98 -24.65
N PHE A 111 -0.51 -16.83 -23.57
CA PHE A 111 0.96 -16.80 -23.61
C PHE A 111 1.55 -18.13 -24.10
N GLN A 112 1.00 -19.27 -23.71
CA GLN A 112 1.46 -20.57 -24.20
C GLN A 112 1.22 -20.75 -25.71
N LYS A 113 0.12 -20.23 -26.25
CA LYS A 113 -0.17 -20.28 -27.70
C LYS A 113 0.79 -19.42 -28.52
N THR A 114 1.14 -18.22 -28.04
CA THR A 114 2.13 -17.35 -28.73
C THR A 114 3.56 -17.91 -28.67
N VAL A 115 3.93 -18.64 -27.62
CA VAL A 115 5.24 -19.31 -27.52
C VAL A 115 5.34 -20.48 -28.52
N LYS A 116 4.29 -21.30 -28.65
CA LYS A 116 4.26 -22.40 -29.64
C LYS A 116 4.32 -21.92 -31.09
N GLN A 117 3.71 -20.78 -31.40
CA GLN A 117 3.75 -20.18 -32.74
C GLN A 117 5.13 -19.62 -33.11
N LYS A 118 5.94 -19.19 -32.12
CA LYS A 118 7.34 -18.80 -32.33
C LYS A 118 8.28 -19.99 -32.48
N GLN A 119 8.00 -21.12 -31.82
CA GLN A 119 8.79 -22.35 -31.99
C GLN A 119 8.62 -23.01 -33.36
N THR A 120 7.48 -22.83 -34.05
CA THR A 120 7.30 -23.36 -35.41
C THR A 120 8.13 -22.65 -36.49
N VAL A 121 8.66 -21.45 -36.22
CA VAL A 121 9.50 -20.69 -37.17
C VAL A 121 10.99 -21.07 -37.06
N ILE A 122 11.40 -21.75 -35.99
CA ILE A 122 12.79 -22.16 -35.75
C ILE A 122 12.93 -23.68 -35.95
N LYS A 123 12.57 -24.19 -37.13
CA LYS A 123 13.04 -25.50 -37.59
C LYS A 123 14.33 -25.29 -38.40
N ARG A 124 15.44 -25.03 -37.71
CA ARG A 124 16.79 -25.20 -38.27
C ARG A 124 17.53 -26.27 -37.48
N LYS A 125 17.82 -27.36 -38.20
CA LYS A 125 18.77 -28.46 -37.99
C LYS A 125 18.90 -29.07 -36.58
N PRO A 126 18.88 -30.41 -36.45
CA PRO A 126 19.20 -31.09 -35.20
C PRO A 126 20.71 -30.92 -34.97
N ASN A 127 21.08 -29.96 -34.13
CA ASN A 127 22.43 -29.92 -33.59
C ASN A 127 22.45 -30.90 -32.42
N GLN A 128 23.45 -31.78 -32.46
CA GLN A 128 23.67 -32.88 -31.56
C GLN A 128 23.42 -32.51 -30.11
N ASP A 129 22.79 -33.45 -29.38
CA ASP A 129 22.53 -33.41 -27.94
C ASP A 129 23.84 -33.18 -27.16
N ALA A 130 24.21 -31.92 -26.98
CA ALA A 130 24.99 -31.55 -25.81
C ALA A 130 24.05 -31.81 -24.63
N LYS A 131 24.37 -32.80 -23.79
CA LYS A 131 23.77 -32.94 -22.46
C LYS A 131 23.93 -31.60 -21.74
N VAL A 132 22.90 -30.77 -21.82
CA VAL A 132 22.82 -29.54 -21.04
C VAL A 132 22.49 -30.01 -19.63
N ASP A 133 23.54 -30.23 -18.84
CA ASP A 133 23.40 -30.43 -17.41
C ASP A 133 22.75 -29.18 -16.84
N TRP A 134 21.49 -29.32 -16.46
CA TRP A 134 20.77 -28.27 -15.76
C TRP A 134 21.52 -27.94 -14.47
N PRO A 135 21.67 -26.65 -14.12
CA PRO A 135 22.28 -26.27 -12.86
C PRO A 135 21.57 -27.00 -11.72
N LYS A 136 22.36 -27.56 -10.80
CA LYS A 136 21.80 -28.25 -9.63
C LYS A 136 20.83 -27.32 -8.91
N PRO A 137 19.68 -27.84 -8.42
CA PRO A 137 18.76 -27.05 -7.63
C PRO A 137 19.51 -26.34 -6.50
N ILE A 138 19.29 -25.03 -6.38
CA ILE A 138 19.89 -24.23 -5.30
C ILE A 138 19.43 -24.82 -3.98
N ASP A 139 20.39 -25.06 -3.10
CA ASP A 139 20.16 -25.60 -1.78
C ASP A 139 19.17 -24.74 -0.97
N MET A 140 18.36 -25.40 -0.14
CA MET A 140 17.31 -24.71 0.62
C MET A 140 17.88 -23.75 1.65
N ASP A 141 19.02 -24.06 2.27
CA ASP A 141 19.66 -23.16 3.24
C ASP A 141 20.19 -21.90 2.54
N CYS A 142 20.71 -22.05 1.32
CA CYS A 142 21.09 -20.93 0.47
C CYS A 142 19.90 -20.02 0.16
N LYS A 143 18.74 -20.60 -0.22
CA LYS A 143 17.52 -19.81 -0.47
C LYS A 143 17.03 -19.08 0.79
N ILE A 144 17.04 -19.75 1.93
CA ILE A 144 16.61 -19.19 3.21
C ILE A 144 17.54 -18.03 3.62
N ASN A 145 18.85 -18.19 3.49
CA ASN A 145 19.82 -17.15 3.82
C ASN A 145 19.73 -15.96 2.86
N CYS A 146 19.58 -16.19 1.56
CA CYS A 146 19.35 -15.12 0.59
C CYS A 146 18.07 -14.34 0.91
N LEU A 147 16.99 -15.03 1.28
CA LEU A 147 15.74 -14.39 1.66
C LEU A 147 15.87 -13.60 2.97
N LYS A 148 16.55 -14.14 3.99
CA LYS A 148 16.82 -13.43 5.25
C LYS A 148 17.63 -12.17 5.03
N ASN A 149 18.72 -12.25 4.27
CA ASN A 149 19.55 -11.08 3.92
C ASN A 149 18.74 -10.05 3.13
N PHE A 150 17.94 -10.50 2.15
CA PHE A 150 17.08 -9.61 1.39
C PHE A 150 16.08 -8.88 2.28
N ILE A 151 15.38 -9.58 3.17
CA ILE A 151 14.41 -8.99 4.10
C ILE A 151 15.11 -8.02 5.06
N GLN A 152 16.31 -8.35 5.55
CA GLN A 152 17.09 -7.49 6.43
C GLN A 152 17.52 -6.18 5.73
N HIS A 153 17.99 -6.27 4.48
CA HIS A 153 18.37 -5.09 3.70
C HIS A 153 17.17 -4.27 3.22
N MET A 154 16.00 -4.90 3.06
CA MET A 154 14.73 -4.23 2.75
C MET A 154 13.93 -3.82 3.98
N SER A 155 14.47 -4.04 5.19
CA SER A 155 13.84 -3.56 6.41
C SER A 155 13.82 -2.03 6.40
N MET A 156 12.73 -1.45 6.93
CA MET A 156 12.57 0.00 6.97
C MET A 156 13.69 0.68 7.75
N ASP A 157 14.31 -0.01 8.71
CA ASP A 157 15.43 0.50 9.50
C ASP A 157 16.68 0.66 8.61
N SER A 158 17.08 -0.39 7.87
CA SER A 158 18.22 -0.32 6.93
C SER A 158 17.99 0.67 5.78
N LEU A 159 16.75 0.81 5.29
CA LEU A 159 16.40 1.76 4.22
C LEU A 159 16.28 3.22 4.72
N ALA A 160 16.02 3.40 6.02
CA ALA A 160 16.00 4.70 6.68
C ALA A 160 17.41 5.18 7.05
N GLU A 161 18.41 4.30 7.05
CA GLU A 161 19.81 4.66 7.21
C GLU A 161 20.40 5.22 5.91
N SER A 162 21.39 6.08 6.09
CA SER A 162 22.15 6.73 5.04
C SER A 162 23.59 6.85 5.49
N VAL A 163 24.51 6.65 4.55
CA VAL A 163 25.94 6.73 4.83
C VAL A 163 26.40 8.15 4.54
N CYS A 164 27.05 8.78 5.53
CA CYS A 164 27.69 10.06 5.29
C CYS A 164 28.88 9.86 4.35
N GLY A 165 28.88 10.52 3.18
CA GLY A 165 29.98 10.42 2.21
C GLY A 165 31.32 10.99 2.69
N ILE A 166 31.35 11.72 3.82
CA ILE A 166 32.58 12.30 4.39
C ILE A 166 33.18 11.40 5.47
N CYS A 167 32.38 10.95 6.43
CA CYS A 167 32.87 10.15 7.57
C CYS A 167 32.55 8.65 7.47
N ASN A 168 31.86 8.20 6.41
CA ASN A 168 31.43 6.83 6.18
C ASN A 168 30.65 6.18 7.34
N VAL A 169 29.99 7.01 8.17
CA VAL A 169 29.17 6.56 9.29
C VAL A 169 27.73 6.40 8.84
N HIS A 170 27.10 5.29 9.23
CA HIS A 170 25.67 5.04 9.02
C HIS A 170 24.85 5.85 10.05
N ARG A 171 23.91 6.65 9.56
CA ARG A 171 23.00 7.45 10.39
C ARG A 171 21.60 7.38 9.79
N TYR A 172 20.58 7.40 10.63
CA TYR A 172 19.20 7.54 10.14
C TYR A 172 19.03 8.88 9.42
N LYS A 173 18.30 8.87 8.31
CA LYS A 173 18.01 10.06 7.48
C LYS A 173 17.37 11.20 8.28
N ARG A 174 16.55 10.87 9.30
CA ARG A 174 15.95 11.86 10.21
C ARG A 174 16.97 12.62 11.07
N ASP A 175 18.14 12.03 11.29
CA ASP A 175 19.20 12.58 12.13
C ASP A 175 20.28 13.30 11.29
N LEU A 176 20.21 13.18 9.95
CA LEU A 176 21.09 13.91 9.06
C LEU A 176 20.67 15.38 8.96
N ARG A 177 21.62 16.27 9.23
CA ARG A 177 21.48 17.71 8.93
C ARG A 177 22.28 18.02 7.67
N HIS A 178 21.66 18.72 6.73
CA HIS A 178 22.37 19.28 5.59
C HIS A 178 23.24 20.43 6.07
N VAL A 179 24.55 20.30 5.92
CA VAL A 179 25.52 21.37 6.23
C VAL A 179 26.06 21.89 4.90
N PRO A 180 25.94 23.20 4.60
CA PRO A 180 26.58 23.81 3.45
C PRO A 180 28.08 23.56 3.47
N LEU A 181 28.68 23.24 2.31
CA LEU A 181 30.13 22.98 2.19
C LEU A 181 30.98 24.14 2.74
N SER A 182 30.54 25.38 2.56
CA SER A 182 31.19 26.58 3.10
C SER A 182 31.29 26.63 4.63
N LYS A 183 30.52 25.81 5.35
CA LYS A 183 30.52 25.72 6.81
C LYS A 183 31.38 24.56 7.33
N ILE A 184 32.01 23.77 6.46
CA ILE A 184 32.92 22.70 6.86
C ILE A 184 34.28 23.33 7.16
N PRO A 185 34.77 23.27 8.42
CA PRO A 185 36.09 23.79 8.76
C PRO A 185 37.16 23.07 7.95
N SER A 186 38.14 23.82 7.45
CA SER A 186 39.29 23.26 6.73
C SER A 186 38.91 22.42 5.50
N ILE A 187 37.84 22.79 4.80
CA ILE A 187 37.43 22.14 3.55
C ILE A 187 38.56 22.14 2.50
N GLU A 188 39.50 23.11 2.55
CA GLU A 188 40.66 23.14 1.65
C GLU A 188 41.61 21.94 1.84
N LEU A 189 41.52 21.24 2.98
CA LEU A 189 42.30 20.03 3.25
C LEU A 189 41.65 18.76 2.68
N LEU A 190 40.35 18.80 2.36
CA LEU A 190 39.63 17.69 1.72
C LEU A 190 39.97 17.68 0.22
N LYS A 191 41.11 17.09 -0.11
CA LYS A 191 41.50 16.82 -1.50
C LYS A 191 40.91 15.49 -1.95
N MET A 192 40.26 15.50 -3.11
CA MET A 192 39.80 14.27 -3.75
C MET A 192 41.01 13.40 -4.12
N HIS A 193 40.95 12.11 -3.82
CA HIS A 193 42.03 11.18 -4.18
C HIS A 193 42.20 11.16 -5.71
N PRO A 194 43.44 11.16 -6.25
CA PRO A 194 43.69 11.17 -7.69
C PRO A 194 42.97 10.06 -8.45
N ASP A 195 42.84 8.89 -7.83
CA ASP A 195 42.17 7.73 -8.44
C ASP A 195 40.66 7.92 -8.61
N LEU A 196 40.05 8.82 -7.83
CA LEU A 196 38.63 9.15 -7.95
C LEU A 196 38.37 10.20 -9.05
N HIS A 197 39.39 10.95 -9.47
CA HIS A 197 39.26 11.89 -10.59
C HIS A 197 38.95 11.21 -11.92
N SER A 198 39.38 9.96 -12.11
CA SER A 198 39.14 9.18 -13.34
C SER A 198 37.79 8.46 -13.33
N MET A 199 37.24 8.20 -12.14
CA MET A 199 35.99 7.45 -11.96
C MET A 199 34.74 8.33 -11.97
N ILE A 200 34.86 9.61 -11.63
CA ILE A 200 33.77 10.58 -11.76
C ILE A 200 33.85 11.15 -13.19
N PRO A 201 32.95 10.77 -14.13
CA PRO A 201 32.92 11.41 -15.44
C PRO A 201 32.73 12.90 -15.21
N LYS A 202 33.41 13.76 -15.97
CA LYS A 202 33.30 15.22 -15.84
C LYS A 202 31.81 15.63 -15.87
N ILE A 203 31.21 15.82 -14.70
CA ILE A 203 29.82 16.31 -14.54
C ILE A 203 29.69 17.75 -15.10
N GLN A 204 30.82 18.39 -15.44
CA GLN A 204 30.90 19.71 -16.07
C GLN A 204 30.27 19.80 -17.47
N GLU A 205 29.87 18.71 -18.12
CA GLU A 205 29.11 18.80 -19.40
C GLU A 205 27.58 18.91 -19.21
N ILE A 206 27.04 18.61 -18.02
CA ILE A 206 25.58 18.62 -17.81
C ILE A 206 25.04 20.02 -17.46
N ASN A 207 25.91 20.94 -17.02
CA ASN A 207 25.51 22.32 -16.69
C ASN A 207 25.76 23.34 -17.83
N SER A 208 26.15 22.88 -19.03
CA SER A 208 26.35 23.76 -20.20
C SER A 208 25.15 23.79 -21.16
N PHE A 209 24.03 23.15 -20.80
CA PHE A 209 22.74 23.27 -21.46
C PHE A 209 21.70 23.80 -20.47
N ASN A 210 21.83 25.07 -20.09
CA ASN A 210 20.73 25.97 -19.72
C ASN A 210 21.24 27.42 -19.72
#